data_AF-A0A1H7KG89-F1
#
_entry.id   AF-A0A1H7KG89-F1
#
_cell.length_a   1.000
_cell.length_b   1.000
_cell.length_c   1.000
_cell.angle_alpha   90.00
_cell.angle_beta   90.00
_cell.angle_gamma   90.00
#
_symmetry.space_group_name_H-M   'P 1'
#
loop_
_entity.id
_entity.type
_entity.pdbx_description
1 polymer ?
#
loop_
_entity_poly.entity_id
_entity_poly.type
_entity_poly.pdbx_seq_one_letter_code
_entity_poly.pdbx_strand_id
1 'polypeptide(L)'
;MTAPAPAPTCSALSATDEPLAGTAAHVTGWLCLEHPGAWGRDVLGGEALGPELSAELERRTEAAGVRLLLIRRPGRSTAPPDRRTVLIGRSDPSGAWCERLEVADPAALLDLDLELPASAPGIGRPVTDPVTLVCAHGKRDQCCAVLGRPIAAELSARFGIRCGSARTPAGTGSRRR
;
A
#
# COMPACT_ATOMS: atom_id res chain seq x y z
N MET A 1 35.86 -17.04 -16.07
CA MET A 1 34.50 -16.94 -16.66
C MET A 1 33.82 -15.76 -16.01
N THR A 2 33.76 -14.62 -16.69
CA THR A 2 33.09 -13.42 -16.18
C THR A 2 31.58 -13.65 -16.26
N ALA A 3 30.87 -13.46 -15.15
CA ALA A 3 29.42 -13.56 -15.14
C ALA A 3 28.82 -12.53 -16.12
N PRO A 4 27.75 -12.88 -16.86
CA PRO A 4 27.08 -11.94 -17.75
C PRO A 4 26.58 -10.73 -16.95
N ALA A 5 26.67 -9.54 -17.56
CA ALA A 5 26.11 -8.33 -16.96
C ALA A 5 24.59 -8.51 -16.74
N PRO A 6 24.04 -8.02 -15.61
CA PRO A 6 22.61 -8.14 -15.36
C PRO A 6 21.82 -7.41 -16.45
N ALA A 7 20.69 -7.99 -16.84
CA ALA A 7 19.78 -7.36 -17.79
C ALA A 7 19.38 -5.95 -17.29
N PRO A 8 19.23 -4.97 -18.21
CA PRO A 8 18.82 -3.62 -17.84
C PRO A 8 17.46 -3.64 -17.15
N THR A 9 17.33 -2.91 -16.04
CA THR A 9 16.06 -2.80 -15.30
C THR A 9 15.04 -1.96 -16.06
N CYS A 10 13.75 -2.09 -15.69
CA CYS A 10 12.66 -1.29 -16.27
C CYS A 10 13.00 0.21 -16.34
N SER A 11 13.43 0.80 -15.22
CA SER A 11 13.74 2.23 -15.14
C SER A 11 14.96 2.65 -15.97
N ALA A 12 15.88 1.73 -16.23
CA ALA A 12 17.03 1.99 -17.10
C ALA A 12 16.62 1.98 -18.58
N LEU A 13 15.67 1.12 -18.96
CA LEU A 13 15.07 1.11 -20.29
C LEU A 13 14.20 2.36 -20.51
N SER A 14 13.39 2.74 -19.51
CA SER A 14 12.55 3.94 -19.57
C SER A 14 13.29 5.27 -19.62
N ALA A 15 14.59 5.29 -19.31
CA ALA A 15 15.43 6.48 -19.49
C ALA A 15 15.84 6.69 -20.97
N THR A 16 15.53 5.74 -21.84
CA THR A 16 15.69 5.85 -23.29
C THR A 16 14.38 6.31 -23.94
N ASP A 17 14.38 6.49 -25.27
CA ASP A 17 13.20 6.93 -26.02
C ASP A 17 12.22 5.75 -26.19
N GLU A 18 11.46 5.44 -25.13
CA GLU A 18 10.37 4.45 -25.14
C GLU A 18 8.99 5.12 -25.09
N PRO A 19 7.93 4.48 -25.63
CA PRO A 19 6.57 4.99 -25.52
C PRO A 19 6.15 5.19 -24.06
N LEU A 20 5.61 6.37 -23.73
CA LEU A 20 5.15 6.73 -22.37
C LEU A 20 3.97 5.88 -21.86
N ALA A 21 3.32 5.10 -22.71
CA ALA A 21 2.20 4.26 -22.33
C ALA A 21 2.67 3.09 -21.46
N GLY A 22 2.44 3.19 -20.15
CA GLY A 22 2.72 2.12 -19.18
C GLY A 22 1.57 1.14 -19.01
N THR A 23 1.86 -0.02 -18.44
CA THR A 23 0.88 -1.07 -18.08
C THR A 23 0.36 -0.93 -16.64
N ALA A 24 0.42 0.28 -16.09
CA ALA A 24 -0.04 0.55 -14.73
C ALA A 24 -1.53 0.21 -14.58
N ALA A 25 -1.94 -0.26 -13.41
CA ALA A 25 -3.33 -0.63 -13.18
C ALA A 25 -4.24 0.60 -13.21
N HIS A 26 -5.32 0.54 -13.99
CA HIS A 26 -6.39 1.54 -13.99
C HIS A 26 -7.45 1.12 -12.98
N VAL A 27 -7.22 1.41 -11.71
CA VAL A 27 -8.12 1.06 -10.60
C VAL A 27 -8.39 2.28 -9.74
N THR A 28 -9.60 2.34 -9.18
CA THR A 28 -10.00 3.40 -8.24
C THR A 28 -10.23 2.87 -6.84
N GLY A 29 -10.39 1.55 -6.66
CA GLY A 29 -10.55 0.89 -5.36
C GLY A 29 -9.26 0.23 -4.90
N TRP A 30 -8.95 0.38 -3.60
CA TRP A 30 -7.70 -0.09 -3.01
C TRP A 30 -7.94 -0.85 -1.72
N LEU A 31 -7.24 -1.99 -1.57
CA LEU A 31 -7.13 -2.74 -0.33
C LEU A 31 -5.65 -3.01 -0.04
N CYS A 32 -5.08 -2.31 0.92
CA CYS A 32 -3.66 -2.42 1.26
C CYS A 32 -3.47 -3.11 2.61
N LEU A 33 -2.85 -4.29 2.62
CA LEU A 33 -2.58 -5.06 3.83
C LEU A 33 -1.10 -4.93 4.24
N GLU A 34 -0.85 -4.53 5.48
CA GLU A 34 0.50 -4.57 6.05
C GLU A 34 0.96 -6.02 6.25
N HIS A 35 1.97 -6.43 5.50
CA HIS A 35 2.55 -7.78 5.56
C HIS A 35 4.09 -7.71 5.67
N PRO A 36 4.68 -8.04 6.83
CA PRO A 36 6.13 -7.91 7.04
C PRO A 36 6.95 -9.05 6.42
N GLY A 37 6.31 -10.17 6.03
CA GLY A 37 6.95 -11.35 5.46
C GLY A 37 7.33 -11.22 3.98
N ALA A 38 7.73 -12.35 3.38
CA ALA A 38 8.05 -12.44 1.96
C ALA A 38 6.76 -12.47 1.11
N TRP A 39 6.77 -11.82 -0.06
CA TRP A 39 5.56 -11.59 -0.86
C TRP A 39 5.40 -12.43 -2.12
N GLY A 40 6.38 -13.26 -2.50
CA GLY A 40 6.40 -13.88 -3.82
C GLY A 40 6.54 -12.90 -4.98
N ARG A 41 6.53 -13.42 -6.22
CA ARG A 41 6.53 -12.57 -7.42
C ARG A 41 5.16 -11.92 -7.64
N ASP A 42 4.12 -12.66 -7.33
CA ASP A 42 2.75 -12.16 -7.24
C ASP A 42 2.30 -12.19 -5.77
N VAL A 43 1.72 -11.09 -5.32
CA VAL A 43 1.24 -10.93 -3.94
C VAL A 43 0.08 -11.88 -3.62
N LEU A 44 -0.70 -12.25 -4.64
CA LEU A 44 -1.78 -13.24 -4.55
C LEU A 44 -1.34 -14.60 -5.12
N GLY A 45 -0.04 -14.83 -5.33
CA GLY A 45 0.50 -16.11 -5.79
C GLY A 45 0.61 -17.19 -4.71
N GLY A 46 0.01 -17.01 -3.54
CA GLY A 46 0.02 -18.00 -2.44
C GLY A 46 1.22 -17.95 -1.49
N GLU A 47 2.37 -17.38 -1.88
CA GLU A 47 3.56 -17.34 -1.01
C GLU A 47 3.35 -16.51 0.28
N ALA A 48 2.59 -15.42 0.20
CA ALA A 48 2.43 -14.47 1.30
C ALA A 48 1.24 -14.82 2.22
N LEU A 49 0.14 -15.26 1.63
CA LEU A 49 -1.15 -15.42 2.33
C LEU A 49 -1.65 -16.87 2.36
N GLY A 50 -0.91 -17.81 1.77
CA GLY A 50 -1.40 -19.16 1.52
C GLY A 50 -2.26 -19.23 0.24
N PRO A 51 -2.29 -20.38 -0.45
CA PRO A 51 -2.95 -20.49 -1.75
C PRO A 51 -4.47 -20.33 -1.66
N GLU A 52 -5.12 -20.85 -0.63
CA GLU A 52 -6.58 -20.80 -0.48
C GLU A 52 -7.07 -19.36 -0.26
N LEU A 53 -6.46 -18.66 0.71
CA LEU A 53 -6.82 -17.27 0.99
C LEU A 53 -6.48 -16.35 -0.18
N SER A 54 -5.36 -16.59 -0.87
CA SER A 54 -4.98 -15.78 -2.02
C SER A 54 -5.99 -15.91 -3.17
N ALA A 55 -6.41 -17.13 -3.50
CA ALA A 55 -7.38 -17.37 -4.57
C ALA A 55 -8.75 -16.72 -4.27
N GLU A 56 -9.22 -16.80 -3.03
CA GLU A 56 -10.50 -16.19 -2.66
C GLU A 56 -10.42 -14.66 -2.64
N LEU A 57 -9.32 -14.08 -2.15
CA LEU A 57 -9.09 -12.63 -2.21
C LEU A 57 -8.98 -12.13 -3.65
N GLU A 58 -8.27 -12.85 -4.51
CA GLU A 58 -8.17 -12.53 -5.94
C GLU A 58 -9.55 -12.46 -6.57
N ARG A 59 -10.35 -13.52 -6.42
CA ARG A 59 -11.73 -13.60 -6.95
C ARG A 59 -12.60 -12.43 -6.49
N ARG A 60 -12.58 -12.09 -5.20
CA ARG A 60 -13.43 -11.01 -4.64
C ARG A 60 -12.95 -9.63 -5.06
N THR A 61 -11.64 -9.40 -5.05
CA THR A 61 -11.06 -8.11 -5.40
C THR A 61 -11.21 -7.83 -6.90
N GLU A 62 -11.07 -8.84 -7.75
CA GLU A 62 -11.37 -8.74 -9.19
C GLU A 62 -12.86 -8.43 -9.43
N ALA A 63 -13.77 -9.17 -8.80
CA ALA A 63 -15.21 -8.93 -8.94
C ALA A 63 -15.64 -7.52 -8.51
N ALA A 64 -14.96 -6.96 -7.51
CA ALA A 64 -15.23 -5.62 -6.99
C ALA A 64 -14.42 -4.50 -7.70
N GLY A 65 -13.52 -4.82 -8.62
CA GLY A 65 -12.62 -3.84 -9.23
C GLY A 65 -11.66 -3.18 -8.23
N VAL A 66 -11.33 -3.87 -7.14
CA VAL A 66 -10.44 -3.42 -6.07
C VAL A 66 -9.04 -4.00 -6.30
N ARG A 67 -8.00 -3.18 -6.15
CA ARG A 67 -6.62 -3.64 -6.20
C ARG A 67 -6.13 -3.97 -4.80
N LEU A 68 -5.80 -5.26 -4.58
CA LEU A 68 -5.08 -5.67 -3.38
C LEU A 68 -3.59 -5.37 -3.52
N LEU A 69 -3.02 -4.73 -2.50
CA LEU A 69 -1.58 -4.49 -2.36
C LEU A 69 -1.10 -5.01 -1.01
N LEU A 70 0.08 -5.63 -1.01
CA LEU A 70 0.83 -5.79 0.23
C LEU A 70 1.68 -4.55 0.45
N ILE A 71 1.60 -4.00 1.65
CA ILE A 71 2.38 -2.85 2.09
C ILE A 71 3.25 -3.23 3.27
N ARG A 72 4.26 -2.41 3.53
CA ARG A 72 5.15 -2.56 4.67
C ARG A 72 5.63 -1.19 5.10
N ARG A 73 5.79 -1.01 6.42
CA ARG A 73 6.36 0.23 6.95
C ARG A 73 7.85 0.32 6.59
N PRO A 74 8.33 1.47 6.08
CA PRO A 74 9.76 1.70 5.92
C PRO A 74 10.49 1.59 7.28
N GLY A 75 11.69 1.02 7.28
CA GLY A 75 12.49 0.84 8.49
C GLY A 75 12.13 -0.42 9.29
N ARG A 76 12.56 -0.47 10.55
CA ARG A 76 12.28 -1.59 11.45
C ARG A 76 10.87 -1.42 12.02
N SER A 77 9.99 -2.39 11.75
CA SER A 77 8.66 -2.38 12.36
C SER A 77 8.79 -2.60 13.87
N THR A 78 8.21 -1.68 14.65
CA THR A 78 8.01 -1.83 16.09
C THR A 78 6.57 -2.26 16.41
N ALA A 79 5.76 -2.51 15.38
CA ALA A 79 4.37 -2.93 15.58
C ALA A 79 4.35 -4.37 16.13
N PRO A 80 3.44 -4.67 17.07
CA PRO A 80 3.20 -6.02 17.52
C PRO A 80 2.92 -6.95 16.32
N PRO A 81 3.50 -8.16 16.27
CA PRO A 81 3.38 -9.06 15.11
C PRO A 81 1.94 -9.54 14.85
N ASP A 82 1.07 -9.43 15.86
CA ASP A 82 -0.33 -9.83 15.91
C ASP A 82 -1.31 -8.74 15.44
N ARG A 83 -0.83 -7.57 15.00
CA ARG A 83 -1.68 -6.52 14.44
C ARG A 83 -1.17 -6.05 13.09
N ARG A 84 -2.07 -6.05 12.11
CA ARG A 84 -1.81 -5.61 10.74
C ARG A 84 -2.66 -4.41 10.42
N THR A 85 -2.00 -3.35 9.98
CA THR A 85 -2.69 -2.20 9.41
C THR A 85 -3.32 -2.62 8.07
N VAL A 86 -4.58 -2.29 7.88
CA VAL A 86 -5.25 -2.36 6.59
C VAL A 86 -5.69 -0.96 6.21
N LEU A 87 -5.39 -0.54 4.98
CA LEU A 87 -5.95 0.67 4.38
C LEU A 87 -6.95 0.24 3.30
N ILE A 88 -8.15 0.78 3.37
CA ILE A 88 -9.18 0.61 2.36
C ILE A 88 -9.56 2.01 1.85
N GLY A 89 -9.82 2.15 0.55
CA GLY A 89 -10.14 3.46 0.04
C GLY A 89 -10.45 3.53 -1.43
N ARG A 90 -10.95 4.70 -1.83
CA ARG A 90 -11.18 5.09 -3.22
C ARG A 90 -10.31 6.29 -3.58
N SER A 91 -9.83 6.29 -4.82
CA SER A 91 -9.04 7.38 -5.41
C SER A 91 -9.70 7.95 -6.66
N ASP A 92 -11.03 8.07 -6.66
CA ASP A 92 -11.77 8.59 -7.80
C ASP A 92 -11.64 10.13 -7.90
N PRO A 93 -11.53 10.72 -9.11
CA PRO A 93 -11.49 12.17 -9.27
C PRO A 93 -12.71 12.91 -8.69
N SER A 94 -13.88 12.27 -8.65
CA SER A 94 -15.12 12.83 -8.08
C SER A 94 -15.17 12.81 -6.55
N GLY A 95 -14.28 12.05 -5.91
CA GLY A 95 -14.20 11.91 -4.47
C GLY A 95 -13.26 10.80 -4.05
N ALA A 96 -12.28 11.14 -3.21
CA ALA A 96 -11.34 10.20 -2.63
C ALA A 96 -11.58 10.08 -1.12
N TRP A 97 -11.47 8.87 -0.61
CA TRP A 97 -11.50 8.60 0.82
C TRP A 97 -10.62 7.42 1.16
N CYS A 98 -10.11 7.40 2.39
CA CYS A 98 -9.33 6.31 2.91
C CYS A 98 -9.66 6.08 4.38
N GLU A 99 -9.85 4.83 4.74
CA GLU A 99 -10.02 4.40 6.12
C GLU A 99 -8.95 3.39 6.50
N ARG A 100 -8.58 3.42 7.78
CA ARG A 100 -7.66 2.49 8.39
C ARG A 100 -8.38 1.60 9.38
N LEU A 101 -8.13 0.31 9.26
CA LEU A 101 -8.52 -0.72 10.21
C LEU A 101 -7.30 -1.53 10.64
N GLU A 102 -7.46 -2.31 11.71
CA GLU A 102 -6.45 -3.26 12.17
C GLU A 102 -7.06 -4.66 12.20
N VAL A 103 -6.36 -5.64 11.65
CA VAL A 103 -6.75 -7.05 11.68
C VAL A 103 -5.66 -7.87 12.37
N ALA A 104 -6.06 -8.93 13.07
CA ALA A 104 -5.13 -9.88 13.66
C ALA A 104 -4.65 -10.93 12.64
N ASP A 105 -5.52 -11.29 11.71
CA ASP A 105 -5.31 -12.31 10.69
C ASP A 105 -5.73 -11.76 9.31
N PRO A 106 -4.89 -11.92 8.25
CA PRO A 106 -5.31 -11.65 6.87
C PRO A 106 -6.63 -12.28 6.45
N ALA A 107 -7.07 -13.41 7.03
CA ALA A 107 -8.35 -14.01 6.72
C ALA A 107 -9.55 -13.09 7.02
N ALA A 108 -9.42 -12.16 7.97
CA ALA A 108 -10.46 -11.18 8.29
C ALA A 108 -10.77 -10.20 7.13
N LEU A 109 -9.90 -10.14 6.10
CA LEU A 109 -10.20 -9.38 4.89
C LEU A 109 -11.41 -9.95 4.12
N LEU A 110 -11.76 -11.21 4.34
CA LEU A 110 -12.93 -11.85 3.74
C LEU A 110 -14.25 -11.38 4.38
N ASP A 111 -14.21 -10.68 5.51
CA ASP A 111 -15.40 -10.11 6.14
C ASP A 111 -15.68 -8.67 5.70
N LEU A 112 -14.79 -8.09 4.90
CA LEU A 112 -14.93 -6.72 4.38
C LEU A 112 -15.83 -6.71 3.14
N ASP A 113 -16.74 -5.74 3.11
CA ASP A 113 -17.44 -5.38 1.88
C ASP A 113 -16.48 -4.62 0.95
N LEU A 114 -16.28 -5.17 -0.24
CA LEU A 114 -15.40 -4.60 -1.26
C LEU A 114 -16.16 -3.76 -2.29
N GLU A 115 -17.50 -3.67 -2.21
CA GLU A 115 -18.28 -2.70 -2.97
C GLU A 115 -18.07 -1.31 -2.38
N LEU A 116 -16.95 -0.67 -2.74
CA LEU A 116 -16.55 0.59 -2.14
C LEU A 116 -17.51 1.73 -2.55
N PRO A 117 -18.30 2.34 -1.65
CA PRO A 117 -19.23 3.39 -2.01
C PRO A 117 -18.53 4.74 -2.27
N ALA A 118 -19.24 5.71 -2.85
CA ALA A 118 -18.66 7.01 -3.20
C ALA A 118 -18.18 7.82 -1.97
N SER A 119 -18.82 7.62 -0.83
CA SER A 119 -18.42 8.18 0.46
C SER A 119 -17.88 7.09 1.38
N ALA A 120 -17.04 7.46 2.34
CA ALA A 120 -16.46 6.51 3.28
C ALA A 120 -17.57 5.79 4.09
N PRO A 121 -17.54 4.44 4.19
CA PRO A 121 -18.58 3.66 4.84
C PRO A 121 -18.49 3.68 6.37
N GLY A 122 -17.44 4.24 6.97
CA GLY A 122 -17.27 4.30 8.42
C GLY A 122 -16.84 2.98 9.06
N ILE A 123 -16.20 2.08 8.30
CA ILE A 123 -15.76 0.76 8.80
C ILE A 123 -14.41 0.84 9.53
N GLY A 124 -13.67 1.93 9.33
CA GLY A 124 -12.40 2.19 10.00
C GLY A 124 -12.24 3.64 10.46
N ARG A 125 -11.02 3.98 10.91
CA ARG A 125 -10.66 5.36 11.24
C ARG A 125 -10.36 6.14 9.96
N PRO A 126 -10.97 7.31 9.73
CA PRO A 126 -10.64 8.15 8.59
C PRO A 126 -9.15 8.52 8.57
N VAL A 127 -8.54 8.43 7.39
CA VAL A 127 -7.18 8.87 7.13
C VAL A 127 -7.25 10.23 6.46
N THR A 128 -6.98 11.29 7.22
CA THR A 128 -7.07 12.69 6.76
C THR A 128 -5.76 13.23 6.20
N ASP A 129 -4.64 12.59 6.54
CA ASP A 129 -3.33 12.92 6.01
C ASP A 129 -3.10 12.22 4.65
N PRO A 130 -2.34 12.82 3.72
CA PRO A 130 -1.99 12.16 2.46
C PRO A 130 -1.30 10.80 2.69
N VAL A 131 -1.78 9.78 1.98
CA VAL A 131 -1.15 8.45 1.95
C VAL A 131 -0.27 8.37 0.71
N THR A 132 1.00 8.04 0.90
CA THR A 132 1.94 7.77 -0.20
C THR A 132 2.45 6.35 -0.12
N LEU A 133 2.21 5.58 -1.18
CA LEU A 133 2.70 4.22 -1.33
C LEU A 133 3.82 4.21 -2.38
N VAL A 134 4.92 3.54 -2.06
CA VAL A 134 6.07 3.42 -2.96
C VAL A 134 6.32 1.94 -3.25
N CYS A 135 6.33 1.58 -4.53
CA CYS A 135 6.64 0.21 -4.91
C CYS A 135 8.08 -0.13 -4.51
N ALA A 136 8.24 -1.24 -3.78
CA ALA A 136 9.53 -1.76 -3.36
C ALA A 136 9.62 -3.28 -3.55
N HIS A 137 8.86 -3.81 -4.52
CA HIS A 137 8.65 -5.23 -4.75
C HIS A 137 9.65 -5.80 -5.77
N GLY A 138 10.83 -6.15 -5.28
CA GLY A 138 11.94 -6.62 -6.12
C GLY A 138 11.69 -7.89 -6.92
N LYS A 139 10.88 -8.83 -6.41
CA LYS A 139 10.54 -10.06 -7.12
C LYS A 139 9.71 -9.81 -8.39
N ARG A 140 8.96 -8.69 -8.43
CA ARG A 140 8.26 -8.22 -9.63
C ARG A 140 9.20 -7.40 -10.51
N ASP A 141 9.83 -6.38 -9.92
CA ASP A 141 10.66 -5.41 -10.63
C ASP A 141 11.90 -5.01 -9.80
N GLN A 142 13.10 -5.28 -10.34
CA GLN A 142 14.37 -4.98 -9.66
C GLN A 142 14.58 -3.48 -9.42
N CYS A 143 14.17 -2.65 -10.40
CA CYS A 143 14.17 -1.19 -10.33
C CYS A 143 13.41 -0.69 -9.08
N CYS A 144 12.25 -1.27 -8.74
CA CYS A 144 11.48 -0.88 -7.56
C CYS A 144 12.20 -1.22 -6.25
N ALA A 145 12.91 -2.35 -6.18
CA ALA A 145 13.70 -2.66 -4.99
C ALA A 145 14.90 -1.72 -4.82
N VAL A 146 15.59 -1.37 -5.90
CA VAL A 146 16.79 -0.53 -5.84
C VAL A 146 16.45 0.94 -5.61
N LEU A 147 15.50 1.49 -6.37
CA LEU A 147 15.16 2.92 -6.37
C LEU A 147 14.01 3.27 -5.44
N GLY A 148 13.02 2.37 -5.29
CA GLY A 148 11.83 2.62 -4.48
C GLY A 148 12.10 2.58 -2.98
N ARG A 149 12.99 1.70 -2.50
CA ARG A 149 13.30 1.58 -1.06
C ARG A 149 13.91 2.88 -0.49
N PRO A 150 14.91 3.52 -1.12
CA PRO A 150 15.42 4.83 -0.67
C PRO A 150 14.34 5.93 -0.68
N ILE A 151 13.49 5.97 -1.72
CA ILE A 151 12.39 6.94 -1.80
C ILE A 151 11.43 6.77 -0.63
N ALA A 152 11.02 5.53 -0.33
CA ALA A 152 10.12 5.24 0.78
C ALA A 152 10.73 5.64 2.13
N ALA A 153 12.03 5.41 2.32
CA ALA A 153 12.74 5.79 3.54
C ALA A 153 12.81 7.32 3.70
N GLU A 154 13.13 8.05 2.62
CA GLU A 154 13.22 9.52 2.65
C GLU A 154 11.86 10.18 2.88
N LEU A 155 10.82 9.70 2.20
CA LEU A 155 9.45 10.17 2.43
C LEU A 155 9.02 9.92 3.88
N SER A 156 9.34 8.75 4.42
CA SER A 156 9.09 8.42 5.83
C SER A 156 9.88 9.32 6.79
N ALA A 157 11.12 9.69 6.46
CA ALA A 157 11.93 10.57 7.30
C ALA A 157 11.42 12.02 7.29
N ARG A 158 11.01 12.53 6.12
CA ARG A 158 10.54 13.92 5.96
C ARG A 158 9.13 14.14 6.47
N PHE A 159 8.23 13.20 6.20
CA PHE A 159 6.81 13.35 6.47
C PHE A 159 6.33 12.47 7.63
N GLY A 160 7.18 11.60 8.16
CA GLY A 160 6.79 10.61 9.16
C GLY A 160 5.90 9.52 8.58
N ILE A 161 5.86 8.37 9.24
CA ILE A 161 4.72 7.45 9.09
C ILE A 161 3.61 8.05 9.96
N ARG A 162 2.86 9.02 9.40
CA ARG A 162 1.73 9.63 10.10
C ARG A 162 0.58 8.64 10.18
N CYS A 163 0.73 7.69 11.09
CA CYS A 163 -0.36 6.93 11.63
C CYS A 163 -1.02 7.77 12.74
N GLY A 164 -1.88 8.72 12.35
CA GLY A 164 -2.49 9.65 13.30
C GLY A 164 -3.15 8.96 14.50
N SER A 165 -2.63 9.21 15.70
CA SER A 165 -3.49 9.64 16.80
C SER A 165 -3.54 11.16 16.70
N ALA A 166 -4.74 11.72 16.52
CA ALA A 166 -4.92 13.16 16.49
C ALA A 166 -4.44 13.73 17.83
N ARG A 167 -3.32 14.46 17.81
CA ARG A 167 -3.01 15.40 18.89
C ARG A 167 -3.68 16.70 18.48
N THR A 168 -4.81 17.02 19.11
CA THR A 168 -5.46 18.33 18.99
C THR A 168 -4.40 19.42 19.18
N PRO A 169 -4.31 20.43 18.31
CA PRO A 169 -3.44 21.57 18.57
C PRO A 169 -3.93 22.22 19.86
N ALA A 170 -3.05 22.32 20.87
CA ALA A 170 -3.32 23.07 22.08
C ALA A 170 -3.71 24.50 21.66
N GLY A 171 -4.93 24.89 22.01
CA GLY A 171 -5.52 26.17 21.64
C GLY A 171 -4.58 27.32 21.98
N THR A 172 -4.45 28.24 21.03
CA THR A 172 -3.92 29.58 21.22
C THR A 172 -4.71 30.27 22.33
N GLY A 173 -4.16 30.27 23.54
CA GLY A 173 -4.68 31.06 24.64
C GLY A 173 -4.58 32.54 24.31
N SER A 174 -5.70 33.15 23.92
CA SER A 174 -5.84 34.60 23.84
C SER A 174 -5.67 35.17 25.26
N ARG A 175 -4.52 35.78 25.55
CA ARG A 175 -4.40 36.69 26.69
C ARG A 175 -5.04 38.00 26.27
N ARG A 176 -6.28 38.22 26.68
CA ARG A 176 -6.85 39.56 26.81
C ARG A 176 -6.05 40.29 27.89
N ARG A 177 -5.50 41.45 27.55
CA ARG A 177 -5.26 42.55 28.49
C ARG A 177 -6.37 43.56 28.30
#